data_AF-A0A3B3R689-F1
#
_entry.id   AF-A0A3B3R689-F1
#
_cell.length_a   1.000
_cell.length_b   1.000
_cell.length_c   1.000
_cell.angle_alpha   90.00
_cell.angle_beta   90.00
_cell.angle_gamma   90.00
#
_symmetry.space_group_name_H-M   'P 1'
#
loop_
_entity.id
_entity.type
_entity.pdbx_description
1 polymer ?
#
loop_
_entity_poly.entity_id
_entity_poly.type
_entity_poly.pdbx_seq_one_letter_code
_entity_poly.pdbx_strand_id
1 'polypeptide(L)'
;MRTYTDLFVVLNLQVRAYGPGLKGGVVGKPAPFTIDTKGAGTGGLGVTVEGPCEAKIECQDNGDGSCSVSYIPTEPGEYAINVLYADTHIPGSPFKALVQPAFDPSKVTASGPGLERGKASEVGTFTVDCSKAGNAELTIEIVSESGAKAEVHIQNNSNGTYSITYTPPFPGAYTITIKYGGHNVPKFPAHLQVAPAIDTSGVKVYGPGVEPRGNKLLLTDLTAFIREATQCFHNNPKNHRIVIYIFLLFHHIEKEALLNNM
;
A
#
# COMPACT_ATOMS: atom_id res chain seq x y z
N MET A 1 -37.37 49.14 49.51
CA MET A 1 -37.03 48.93 48.10
C MET A 1 -35.51 48.80 47.95
N ARG A 2 -34.97 47.61 48.17
CA ARG A 2 -33.60 47.19 47.80
C ARG A 2 -33.79 46.18 46.66
N THR A 3 -33.02 46.09 45.58
CA THR A 3 -31.95 46.89 44.95
C THR A 3 -31.86 46.36 43.51
N TYR A 4 -31.33 47.15 42.59
CA TYR A 4 -31.01 46.84 41.18
C TYR A 4 -29.89 45.76 41.03
N THR A 5 -29.93 44.69 41.82
CA THR A 5 -28.90 43.64 41.86
C THR A 5 -29.35 42.29 41.29
N ASP A 6 -30.65 42.08 41.08
CA ASP A 6 -31.16 40.82 40.51
C ASP A 6 -31.12 40.73 38.97
N LEU A 7 -30.72 41.81 38.28
CA LEU A 7 -30.76 41.85 36.81
C LEU A 7 -29.40 41.66 36.12
N PHE A 8 -28.29 41.69 36.87
CA PHE A 8 -26.93 41.45 36.34
C PHE A 8 -26.29 40.15 36.83
N VAL A 9 -26.95 39.41 37.73
CA VAL A 9 -26.49 38.09 38.22
C VAL A 9 -27.21 36.93 37.50
N VAL A 10 -27.82 37.19 36.35
CA VAL A 10 -27.94 36.17 35.30
C VAL A 10 -26.58 36.04 34.59
N LEU A 11 -25.51 35.86 35.38
CA LEU A 11 -24.25 35.35 34.86
C LEU A 11 -24.62 34.01 34.22
N ASN A 12 -24.33 33.84 32.94
CA ASN A 12 -24.55 32.59 32.20
C ASN A 12 -23.83 31.42 32.90
N LEU A 13 -24.47 30.81 33.90
CA LEU A 13 -24.06 29.59 34.64
C LEU A 13 -24.23 28.33 33.78
N GLN A 14 -24.12 28.45 32.47
CA GLN A 14 -24.28 27.35 31.53
C GLN A 14 -22.96 26.61 31.37
N VAL A 15 -23.02 25.29 31.49
CA VAL A 15 -21.96 24.37 31.05
C VAL A 15 -21.65 24.64 29.58
N ARG A 16 -20.36 24.70 29.24
CA ARG A 16 -19.90 24.95 27.86
C ARG A 16 -18.95 23.87 27.44
N ALA A 17 -19.05 23.43 26.18
CA ALA A 17 -18.04 22.59 25.56
C ALA A 17 -17.39 23.33 24.40
N TYR A 18 -16.07 23.27 24.30
CA TYR A 18 -15.31 23.90 23.23
C TYR A 18 -14.02 23.12 22.94
N GLY A 19 -13.57 23.14 21.69
CA GLY A 19 -12.34 22.49 21.26
C GLY A 19 -12.43 21.96 19.83
N PRO A 20 -11.30 21.55 19.24
CA PRO A 20 -11.27 21.04 17.87
C PRO A 20 -12.07 19.75 17.70
N GLY A 21 -12.07 18.85 18.70
CA GLY A 21 -12.75 17.56 18.63
C GLY A 21 -14.28 17.65 18.50
N LEU A 22 -14.88 18.79 18.85
CA LEU A 22 -16.32 19.04 18.64
C LEU A 22 -16.67 19.43 17.19
N LYS A 23 -15.67 19.74 16.36
CA LYS A 23 -15.83 20.18 14.97
C LYS A 23 -15.34 19.14 13.97
N GLY A 24 -14.34 18.35 14.34
CA GLY A 24 -13.78 17.32 13.46
C GLY A 24 -12.54 16.65 14.02
N GLY A 25 -12.00 15.74 13.23
CA GLY A 25 -10.80 14.98 13.58
C GLY A 25 -10.21 14.23 12.39
N VAL A 26 -9.21 13.42 12.67
CA VAL A 26 -8.58 12.53 11.69
C VAL A 26 -8.57 11.12 12.30
N VAL A 27 -8.86 10.12 11.47
CA VAL A 27 -8.79 8.70 11.88
C VAL A 27 -7.46 8.39 12.58
N GLY A 28 -7.54 7.70 13.71
CA GLY A 28 -6.39 7.29 14.52
C GLY A 28 -5.68 8.43 15.26
N LYS A 29 -6.20 9.65 15.24
CA LYS A 29 -5.64 10.80 15.98
C LYS A 29 -6.59 11.20 17.12
N PRO A 30 -6.05 11.57 18.30
CA PRO A 30 -6.84 12.15 19.37
C PRO A 30 -7.59 13.42 18.92
N ALA A 31 -8.87 13.51 19.24
CA ALA A 31 -9.74 14.63 18.96
C ALA A 31 -10.15 15.32 20.29
N PRO A 32 -9.34 16.26 20.80
CA PRO A 32 -9.54 16.83 22.13
C PRO A 32 -10.59 17.94 22.15
N PHE A 33 -11.31 18.04 23.26
CA PHE A 33 -12.16 19.17 23.62
C PHE A 33 -12.24 19.33 25.14
N THR A 34 -12.77 20.45 25.58
CA THR A 34 -12.90 20.81 26.99
C THR A 34 -14.35 21.07 27.32
N ILE A 35 -14.79 20.59 28.48
CA ILE A 35 -16.10 20.90 29.06
C ILE A 35 -15.86 21.74 30.30
N ASP A 36 -16.36 22.96 30.31
CA ASP A 36 -16.30 23.89 31.44
C ASP A 36 -17.63 23.84 32.20
N THR A 37 -17.56 23.43 33.47
CA THR A 37 -18.70 23.32 34.39
C THR A 37 -18.66 24.36 35.50
N LYS A 38 -17.75 25.34 35.44
CA LYS A 38 -17.60 26.39 36.45
C LYS A 38 -18.93 27.13 36.64
N GLY A 39 -19.47 27.05 37.86
CA GLY A 39 -20.73 27.71 38.23
C GLY A 39 -22.01 26.95 37.84
N ALA A 40 -21.93 25.78 37.21
CA ALA A 40 -23.13 25.03 36.79
C ALA A 40 -23.93 24.38 37.95
N GLY A 41 -23.39 24.38 39.17
CA GLY A 41 -23.99 23.73 40.34
C GLY A 41 -23.54 22.29 40.52
N THR A 42 -24.35 21.48 41.20
CA THR A 42 -24.09 20.04 41.39
C THR A 42 -24.88 19.24 40.36
N GLY A 43 -24.22 18.40 39.57
CA GLY A 43 -24.85 17.57 38.54
C GLY A 43 -23.85 16.59 37.93
N GLY A 44 -24.35 15.47 37.42
CA GLY A 44 -23.52 14.49 36.70
C GLY A 44 -23.21 14.93 35.28
N LEU A 45 -21.99 14.68 34.82
CA LEU A 45 -21.55 14.94 33.44
C LEU A 45 -21.59 13.63 32.63
N GLY A 46 -22.36 13.61 31.55
CA GLY A 46 -22.43 12.51 30.60
C GLY A 46 -21.81 12.89 29.25
N VAL A 47 -20.94 12.04 28.72
CA VAL A 47 -20.34 12.22 27.39
C VAL A 47 -20.48 10.93 26.59
N THR A 48 -21.08 11.00 25.41
CA THR A 48 -21.09 9.89 24.45
C THR A 48 -20.65 10.38 23.07
N VAL A 49 -20.04 9.48 22.30
CA VAL A 49 -19.62 9.73 20.92
C VAL A 49 -20.25 8.65 20.06
N GLU A 50 -21.20 9.04 19.22
CA GLU A 50 -21.95 8.17 18.32
C GLU A 50 -21.50 8.41 16.88
N GLY A 51 -21.31 7.36 16.09
CA GLY A 51 -20.83 7.49 14.72
C GLY A 51 -20.54 6.14 14.06
N PRO A 52 -19.74 6.15 12.98
CA PRO A 52 -19.37 4.94 12.22
C PRO A 52 -18.75 3.82 13.06
N CYS A 53 -17.96 4.16 14.09
CA CYS A 53 -17.36 3.20 15.00
C CYS A 53 -17.52 3.61 16.48
N GLU A 54 -17.35 2.65 17.38
CA GLU A 54 -17.21 2.92 18.81
C GLU A 54 -15.82 3.52 19.08
N ALA A 55 -15.77 4.84 19.33
CA ALA A 55 -14.52 5.54 19.59
C ALA A 55 -14.12 5.41 21.06
N LYS A 56 -12.83 5.15 21.33
CA LYS A 56 -12.28 5.21 22.69
C LYS A 56 -12.35 6.65 23.20
N ILE A 57 -12.94 6.86 24.38
CA ILE A 57 -13.04 8.17 25.04
C ILE A 57 -12.15 8.17 26.29
N GLU A 58 -11.38 9.24 26.47
CA GLU A 58 -10.58 9.53 27.65
C GLU A 58 -11.05 10.85 28.26
N CYS A 59 -11.31 10.84 29.57
CA CYS A 59 -11.75 12.01 30.32
C CYS A 59 -10.78 12.27 31.47
N GLN A 60 -10.37 13.52 31.65
CA GLN A 60 -9.49 13.97 32.72
C GLN A 60 -10.10 15.19 33.40
N ASP A 61 -10.34 15.10 34.70
CA ASP A 61 -10.68 16.25 35.53
C ASP A 61 -9.44 17.10 35.78
N ASN A 62 -9.53 18.40 35.50
CA ASN A 62 -8.43 19.34 35.69
C ASN A 62 -8.40 19.94 37.11
N GLY A 63 -9.42 19.68 37.94
CA GLY A 63 -9.50 20.17 39.33
C GLY A 63 -9.80 21.66 39.45
N ASP A 64 -10.04 22.36 38.34
CA ASP A 64 -10.42 23.77 38.31
C ASP A 64 -11.91 23.98 37.95
N GLY A 65 -12.68 22.89 37.81
CA GLY A 65 -14.07 22.93 37.33
C GLY A 65 -14.21 22.73 35.82
N SER A 66 -13.11 22.42 35.11
CA SER A 66 -13.13 21.96 33.72
C SER A 66 -12.70 20.50 33.60
N CYS A 67 -13.19 19.82 32.56
CA CYS A 67 -12.84 18.47 32.19
C CYS A 67 -12.25 18.46 30.77
N SER A 68 -11.07 17.86 30.62
CA SER A 68 -10.45 17.58 29.33
C SER A 68 -10.96 16.24 28.81
N VAL A 69 -11.52 16.23 27.62
CA VAL A 69 -12.04 15.02 26.96
C VAL A 69 -11.33 14.83 25.63
N SER A 70 -11.00 13.59 25.29
CA SER A 70 -10.42 13.23 24.01
C SER A 70 -11.01 11.92 23.53
N TYR A 71 -11.42 11.85 22.27
CA TYR A 71 -11.80 10.58 21.64
C TYR A 71 -10.86 10.23 20.49
N ILE A 72 -10.71 8.94 20.19
CA ILE A 72 -9.87 8.45 19.08
C ILE A 72 -10.75 7.67 18.10
N PRO A 73 -11.21 8.29 17.00
CA PRO A 73 -12.03 7.61 15.99
C PRO A 73 -11.16 6.71 15.11
N THR A 74 -11.62 5.49 14.81
CA THR A 74 -10.90 4.56 13.91
C THR A 74 -11.50 4.48 12.51
N GLU A 75 -12.66 5.09 12.29
CA GLU A 75 -13.31 5.15 10.99
C GLU A 75 -13.68 6.59 10.60
N PRO A 76 -13.58 6.97 9.32
CA PRO A 76 -13.97 8.29 8.85
C PRO A 76 -15.50 8.42 8.79
N GLY A 77 -16.00 9.65 8.95
CA GLY A 77 -17.43 9.94 8.86
C GLY A 77 -17.87 11.06 9.81
N GLU A 78 -19.19 11.27 9.88
CA GLU A 78 -19.80 12.23 10.81
C GLU A 78 -20.05 11.55 12.17
N TYR A 79 -19.57 12.17 13.24
CA TYR A 79 -19.77 11.75 14.61
C TYR A 79 -20.64 12.78 15.36
N ALA A 80 -21.57 12.30 16.16
CA ALA A 80 -22.36 13.08 17.11
C ALA A 80 -21.75 12.96 18.52
N ILE A 81 -21.24 14.08 19.05
CA ILE A 81 -20.76 14.16 20.43
C ILE A 81 -21.89 14.69 21.30
N ASN A 82 -22.46 13.82 22.12
CA ASN A 82 -23.45 14.19 23.10
C ASN A 82 -22.76 14.58 24.40
N VAL A 83 -22.98 15.80 24.84
CA VAL A 83 -22.61 16.27 26.17
C VAL A 83 -23.89 16.60 26.94
N LEU A 84 -24.08 15.89 28.05
CA LEU A 84 -25.21 16.04 28.97
C LEU A 84 -24.71 16.50 30.33
N TYR A 85 -25.47 17.38 30.97
CA TYR A 85 -25.27 17.78 32.35
C TYR A 85 -26.59 17.67 33.10
N ALA A 86 -26.59 16.95 34.24
CA ALA A 86 -27.80 16.59 34.97
C ALA A 86 -28.88 16.00 34.03
N ASP A 87 -28.47 15.00 33.23
CA ASP A 87 -29.30 14.26 32.26
C ASP A 87 -29.94 15.13 31.16
N THR A 88 -29.47 16.36 30.96
CA THR A 88 -29.97 17.30 29.94
C THR A 88 -28.85 17.73 29.01
N HIS A 89 -29.13 17.82 27.69
CA HIS A 89 -28.16 18.35 26.73
C HIS A 89 -27.74 19.78 27.07
N ILE A 90 -26.43 20.02 27.06
CA ILE A 90 -25.90 21.38 27.17
C ILE A 90 -26.15 22.16 25.86
N PRO A 91 -26.09 23.50 25.88
CA PRO A 91 -26.19 24.28 24.65
C PRO A 91 -25.17 23.84 23.59
N GLY A 92 -25.65 23.56 22.38
CA GLY A 92 -24.83 23.10 21.25
C GLY A 92 -24.70 21.58 21.12
N SER A 93 -25.10 20.82 22.15
CA SER A 93 -25.17 19.36 22.11
C SER A 93 -26.46 18.89 21.41
N PRO A 94 -26.41 17.86 20.53
CA PRO A 94 -25.21 17.15 20.07
C PRO A 94 -24.35 17.99 19.13
N PHE A 95 -23.02 17.89 19.30
CA PHE A 95 -22.04 18.51 18.40
C PHE A 95 -21.74 17.57 17.23
N LYS A 96 -21.71 18.11 16.00
CA LYS A 96 -21.36 17.35 14.79
C LYS A 96 -19.89 17.53 14.45
N ALA A 97 -19.13 16.44 14.50
CA ALA A 97 -17.71 16.42 14.12
C ALA A 97 -17.49 15.58 12.87
N LEU A 98 -16.87 16.16 11.85
CA LEU A 98 -16.48 15.43 10.65
C LEU A 98 -15.06 14.87 10.79
N VAL A 99 -14.94 13.54 10.83
CA VAL A 99 -13.66 12.83 10.90
C VAL A 99 -13.19 12.46 9.49
N GLN A 100 -12.01 12.93 9.13
CA GLN A 100 -11.39 12.68 7.83
C GLN A 100 -10.50 11.43 7.86
N PRO A 101 -10.33 10.72 6.73
CA PRO A 101 -9.33 9.67 6.59
C PRO A 101 -7.92 10.18 6.92
N ALA A 102 -7.06 9.31 7.47
CA ALA A 102 -5.66 9.65 7.77
C ALA A 102 -4.76 9.71 6.52
N PHE A 103 -5.19 9.06 5.45
CA PHE A 103 -4.48 8.96 4.19
C PHE A 103 -5.45 8.84 3.02
N ASP A 104 -4.97 9.10 1.80
CA ASP A 104 -5.75 9.14 0.57
C ASP A 104 -4.95 8.48 -0.57
N PRO A 105 -5.20 7.18 -0.85
CA PRO A 105 -4.51 6.43 -1.90
C PRO A 105 -4.67 7.05 -3.29
N SER A 106 -5.72 7.85 -3.53
CA SER A 106 -5.97 8.47 -4.84
C SER A 106 -4.93 9.52 -5.21
N LYS A 107 -4.19 10.03 -4.21
CA LYS A 107 -3.13 11.03 -4.38
C LYS A 107 -1.74 10.41 -4.59
N VAL A 108 -1.64 9.08 -4.51
CA VAL A 108 -0.40 8.38 -4.82
C VAL A 108 -0.22 8.29 -6.32
N THR A 109 0.98 8.60 -6.81
CA THR A 109 1.33 8.48 -8.23
C THR A 109 2.61 7.67 -8.39
N ALA A 110 2.75 6.96 -9.51
CA ALA A 110 3.97 6.24 -9.84
C ALA A 110 4.40 6.55 -11.28
N SER A 111 5.69 6.75 -11.49
CA SER A 111 6.27 7.09 -12.79
C SER A 111 7.71 6.64 -12.90
N GLY A 112 8.13 6.19 -14.08
CA GLY A 112 9.51 5.83 -14.36
C GLY A 112 9.61 4.75 -15.44
N PRO A 113 10.82 4.53 -15.98
CA PRO A 113 11.03 3.63 -17.12
C PRO A 113 10.64 2.17 -16.82
N GLY A 114 10.80 1.72 -15.57
CA GLY A 114 10.43 0.37 -15.13
C GLY A 114 8.92 0.10 -15.08
N LEU A 115 8.07 1.12 -15.27
CA LEU A 115 6.62 0.91 -15.45
C LEU A 115 6.23 0.71 -16.92
N GLU A 116 7.12 1.07 -17.86
CA GLU A 116 6.86 1.03 -19.29
C GLU A 116 7.51 -0.16 -19.97
N ARG A 117 8.76 -0.48 -19.58
CA ARG A 117 9.58 -1.54 -20.18
C ARG A 117 10.47 -2.20 -19.13
N GLY A 118 10.63 -3.52 -19.26
CA GLY A 118 11.53 -4.29 -18.43
C GLY A 118 12.37 -5.26 -19.26
N LYS A 119 13.47 -5.73 -18.69
CA LYS A 119 14.31 -6.77 -19.29
C LYS A 119 14.71 -7.78 -18.23
N ALA A 120 14.65 -9.07 -18.57
CA ALA A 120 14.92 -10.14 -17.63
C ALA A 120 16.34 -10.03 -17.08
N SER A 121 16.50 -10.23 -15.78
CA SER A 121 17.78 -10.10 -15.05
C SER A 121 18.43 -8.70 -15.07
N GLU A 122 17.72 -7.67 -15.54
CA GLU A 122 18.17 -6.28 -15.45
C GLU A 122 17.32 -5.50 -14.45
N VAL A 123 17.92 -4.49 -13.82
CA VAL A 123 17.24 -3.67 -12.81
C VAL A 123 16.31 -2.68 -13.51
N GLY A 124 15.01 -2.81 -13.26
CA GLY A 124 14.02 -1.80 -13.58
C GLY A 124 13.88 -0.80 -12.43
N THR A 125 13.60 0.47 -12.75
CA THR A 125 13.46 1.53 -11.76
C THR A 125 12.23 2.41 -12.02
N PHE A 126 11.57 2.82 -10.94
CA PHE A 126 10.52 3.84 -10.98
C PHE A 126 10.39 4.52 -9.62
N THR A 127 9.67 5.63 -9.59
CA THR A 127 9.42 6.42 -8.38
C THR A 127 7.94 6.39 -8.04
N VAL A 128 7.63 6.30 -6.75
CA VAL A 128 6.27 6.48 -6.21
C VAL A 128 6.24 7.75 -5.36
N ASP A 129 5.35 8.68 -5.67
CA ASP A 129 5.11 9.91 -4.92
C ASP A 129 3.84 9.76 -4.07
N CYS A 130 4.02 9.77 -2.74
CA CYS A 130 2.96 9.73 -1.74
C CYS A 130 2.87 11.04 -0.95
N SER A 131 3.59 12.10 -1.35
CA SER A 131 3.74 13.35 -0.57
C SER A 131 2.41 14.04 -0.22
N LYS A 132 1.36 13.80 -1.01
CA LYS A 132 0.01 14.36 -0.80
C LYS A 132 -0.99 13.35 -0.25
N ALA A 133 -0.60 12.09 -0.08
CA ALA A 133 -1.48 10.99 0.30
C ALA A 133 -1.63 10.80 1.81
N GLY A 134 -1.01 11.62 2.65
CA GLY A 134 -0.95 11.38 4.10
C GLY A 134 0.11 10.33 4.44
N ASN A 135 -0.01 9.68 5.59
CA ASN A 135 0.96 8.69 6.05
C ASN A 135 0.31 7.30 6.19
N ALA A 136 0.72 6.38 5.34
CA ALA A 136 0.36 4.97 5.38
C ALA A 136 1.49 4.10 4.79
N GLU A 137 1.38 2.79 4.98
CA GLU A 137 2.32 1.82 4.44
C GLU A 137 2.23 1.70 2.91
N LEU A 138 3.37 1.75 2.22
CA LEU A 138 3.48 1.48 0.78
C LEU A 138 3.89 0.02 0.58
N THR A 139 3.10 -0.72 -0.20
CA THR A 139 3.42 -2.11 -0.59
C THR A 139 3.40 -2.25 -2.10
N ILE A 140 4.38 -2.98 -2.62
CA ILE A 140 4.56 -3.21 -4.06
C ILE A 140 4.78 -4.70 -4.29
N GLU A 141 4.05 -5.25 -5.25
CA GLU A 141 4.21 -6.63 -5.69
C GLU A 141 4.29 -6.67 -7.21
N ILE A 142 5.27 -7.41 -7.74
CA ILE A 142 5.47 -7.58 -9.18
C ILE A 142 5.53 -9.08 -9.47
N VAL A 143 4.51 -9.61 -10.13
CA VAL A 143 4.31 -11.07 -10.32
C VAL A 143 4.10 -11.37 -11.80
N SER A 144 4.76 -12.40 -12.33
CA SER A 144 4.50 -12.91 -13.67
C SER A 144 3.17 -13.66 -13.73
N GLU A 145 2.65 -13.88 -14.94
CA GLU A 145 1.47 -14.74 -15.14
C GLU A 145 1.69 -16.19 -14.65
N SER A 146 2.93 -16.65 -14.60
CA SER A 146 3.32 -17.96 -14.04
C SER A 146 3.49 -17.97 -12.51
N GLY A 147 3.27 -16.84 -11.84
CA GLY A 147 3.39 -16.71 -10.38
C GLY A 147 4.80 -16.40 -9.86
N ALA A 148 5.79 -16.20 -10.74
CA ALA A 148 7.15 -15.84 -10.34
C ALA A 148 7.20 -14.37 -9.90
N LYS A 149 7.72 -14.11 -8.69
CA LYS A 149 7.84 -12.76 -8.15
C LYS A 149 9.18 -12.12 -8.54
N ALA A 150 9.15 -10.85 -8.94
CA ALA A 150 10.38 -10.07 -9.05
C ALA A 150 10.87 -9.67 -7.65
N GLU A 151 12.18 -9.58 -7.47
CA GLU A 151 12.77 -9.02 -6.25
C GLU A 151 12.59 -7.51 -6.27
N VAL A 152 11.93 -6.93 -5.26
CA VAL A 152 11.62 -5.49 -5.18
C VAL A 152 12.35 -4.88 -3.99
N HIS A 153 13.00 -3.74 -4.21
CA HIS A 153 13.59 -2.92 -3.17
C HIS A 153 12.93 -1.53 -3.14
N ILE A 154 12.57 -1.09 -1.95
CA ILE A 154 11.88 0.18 -1.70
C ILE A 154 12.80 1.07 -0.87
N GLN A 155 13.22 2.20 -1.42
CA GLN A 155 14.03 3.20 -0.72
C GLN A 155 13.19 4.45 -0.45
N ASN A 156 13.03 4.80 0.83
CA ASN A 156 12.36 6.04 1.24
C ASN A 156 13.32 7.24 1.10
N ASN A 157 12.92 8.27 0.34
CA ASN A 157 13.73 9.47 0.12
C ASN A 157 13.49 10.57 1.18
N SER A 158 12.69 10.30 2.21
CA SER A 158 12.38 11.23 3.33
C SER A 158 11.68 12.54 2.93
N ASN A 159 11.16 12.62 1.71
CA ASN A 159 10.41 13.77 1.17
C ASN A 159 8.99 13.37 0.70
N GLY A 160 8.50 12.21 1.13
CA GLY A 160 7.22 11.64 0.68
C GLY A 160 7.30 10.86 -0.64
N THR A 161 8.49 10.74 -1.25
CA THR A 161 8.72 9.91 -2.43
C THR A 161 9.54 8.66 -2.10
N TYR A 162 9.36 7.62 -2.89
CA TYR A 162 10.02 6.33 -2.76
C TYR A 162 10.67 5.94 -4.09
N SER A 163 11.95 5.59 -4.05
CA SER A 163 12.68 5.05 -5.20
C SER A 163 12.55 3.54 -5.19
N ILE A 164 11.98 2.98 -6.25
CA ILE A 164 11.70 1.55 -6.38
C ILE A 164 12.67 0.96 -7.39
N THR A 165 13.32 -0.13 -7.02
CA THR A 165 14.07 -0.97 -7.96
C THR A 165 13.51 -2.38 -7.93
N TYR A 166 13.52 -3.06 -9.07
CA TYR A 166 13.13 -4.46 -9.14
C TYR A 166 13.93 -5.22 -10.20
N THR A 167 14.08 -6.53 -10.01
CA THR A 167 14.75 -7.41 -10.98
C THR A 167 13.82 -8.58 -11.35
N PRO A 168 13.26 -8.61 -12.58
CA PRO A 168 12.42 -9.71 -13.02
C PRO A 168 13.29 -10.92 -13.39
N PRO A 169 13.02 -12.12 -12.86
CA PRO A 169 13.86 -13.30 -13.09
C PRO A 169 13.77 -13.83 -14.53
N PHE A 170 12.60 -13.71 -15.18
CA PHE A 170 12.32 -14.31 -16.49
C PHE A 170 11.63 -13.30 -17.42
N PRO A 171 11.75 -13.47 -18.75
CA PRO A 171 10.94 -12.70 -19.70
C PRO A 171 9.47 -13.10 -19.62
N GLY A 172 8.58 -12.20 -20.04
CA GLY A 172 7.14 -12.43 -20.09
C GLY A 172 6.32 -11.27 -19.55
N ALA A 173 5.02 -11.50 -19.42
CA ALA A 173 4.07 -10.55 -18.88
C ALA A 173 4.09 -10.56 -17.34
N TYR A 174 4.13 -9.38 -16.75
CA TYR A 174 4.08 -9.14 -15.31
C TYR A 174 2.94 -8.19 -14.95
N THR A 175 2.37 -8.40 -13.77
CA THR A 175 1.44 -7.49 -13.12
C THR A 175 2.14 -6.78 -11.97
N ILE A 176 2.19 -5.45 -12.05
CA ILE A 176 2.67 -4.57 -11.00
C ILE A 176 1.45 -4.15 -10.17
N THR A 177 1.47 -4.44 -8.88
CA THR A 177 0.45 -4.01 -7.92
C THR A 177 1.09 -3.04 -6.93
N ILE A 178 0.50 -1.85 -6.81
CA ILE A 178 0.90 -0.85 -5.82
C ILE A 178 -0.29 -0.60 -4.89
N LYS A 179 -0.07 -0.73 -3.59
CA LYS A 179 -1.06 -0.43 -2.55
C LYS A 179 -0.52 0.56 -1.54
N TYR A 180 -1.41 1.40 -1.03
CA TYR A 180 -1.14 2.39 0.00
C TYR A 180 -2.14 2.28 1.14
N GLY A 181 -1.66 2.01 2.36
CA GLY A 181 -2.51 1.67 3.51
C GLY A 181 -3.41 0.46 3.26
N GLY A 182 -2.93 -0.52 2.48
CA GLY A 182 -3.70 -1.71 2.08
C GLY A 182 -4.67 -1.53 0.91
N HIS A 183 -4.91 -0.29 0.45
CA HIS A 183 -5.81 0.01 -0.67
C HIS A 183 -5.07 0.14 -1.99
N ASN A 184 -5.71 -0.22 -3.11
CA ASN A 184 -5.12 -0.08 -4.44
C ASN A 184 -4.92 1.39 -4.82
N VAL A 185 -3.76 1.68 -5.43
CA VAL A 185 -3.43 3.00 -5.98
C VAL A 185 -4.03 3.14 -7.39
N PRO A 186 -4.52 4.33 -7.80
CA PRO A 186 -5.04 4.54 -9.15
C PRO A 186 -4.04 4.12 -10.24
N LYS A 187 -4.56 3.55 -11.33
CA LYS A 187 -3.78 2.95 -12.45
C LYS A 187 -3.08 1.64 -12.11
N PHE A 188 -3.19 1.14 -10.89
CA PHE A 188 -2.65 -0.16 -10.48
C PHE A 188 -3.78 -1.10 -10.02
N PRO A 189 -3.71 -2.39 -10.38
CA PRO A 189 -2.60 -3.09 -11.02
C PRO A 189 -2.35 -2.68 -12.48
N ALA A 190 -1.08 -2.71 -12.90
CA ALA A 190 -0.62 -2.36 -14.24
C ALA A 190 0.15 -3.53 -14.88
N HIS A 191 0.10 -3.64 -16.22
CA HIS A 191 0.78 -4.70 -16.96
C HIS A 191 2.11 -4.22 -17.53
N LEU A 192 3.16 -5.02 -17.36
CA LEU A 192 4.51 -4.78 -17.86
C LEU A 192 4.97 -5.96 -18.72
N GLN A 193 5.49 -5.67 -19.91
CA GLN A 193 6.17 -6.68 -20.74
C GLN A 193 7.68 -6.66 -20.47
N VAL A 194 8.23 -7.81 -20.08
CA VAL A 194 9.65 -8.00 -19.79
C VAL A 194 10.31 -8.73 -20.97
N ALA A 195 11.24 -8.06 -21.63
CA ALA A 195 11.99 -8.61 -22.74
C ALA A 195 13.07 -9.62 -22.28
N PRO A 196 13.50 -10.55 -23.14
CA PRO A 196 14.64 -11.43 -22.86
C PRO A 196 15.92 -10.66 -22.56
N ALA A 197 16.76 -11.17 -21.64
CA ALA A 197 18.06 -10.60 -21.32
C ALA A 197 19.00 -10.53 -22.54
N ILE A 198 18.86 -11.48 -23.47
CA ILE A 198 19.61 -11.59 -24.71
C ILE A 198 18.59 -11.86 -25.82
N ASP A 199 18.61 -11.03 -26.86
CA ASP A 199 17.86 -11.34 -28.08
C ASP A 199 18.57 -12.46 -28.83
N THR A 200 17.99 -13.65 -28.79
CA THR A 200 18.49 -14.84 -29.49
C THR A 200 17.75 -15.10 -30.80
N SER A 201 16.81 -14.23 -31.21
CA SER A 201 16.04 -14.41 -32.45
C SER A 201 16.91 -14.42 -33.71
N GLY A 202 18.10 -13.80 -33.66
CA GLY A 202 19.10 -13.85 -34.71
C GLY A 202 20.04 -15.07 -34.68
N VAL A 203 19.94 -15.93 -33.67
CA VAL A 203 20.80 -17.11 -33.51
C VAL A 203 20.26 -18.24 -34.39
N LYS A 204 21.04 -18.61 -35.41
CA LYS A 204 20.76 -19.76 -36.26
C LYS A 204 21.71 -20.90 -35.92
N VAL A 205 21.18 -22.08 -35.64
CA VAL A 205 21.97 -23.30 -35.37
C VAL A 205 21.96 -24.15 -36.63
N TYR A 206 23.14 -24.57 -37.09
CA TYR A 206 23.32 -25.42 -38.26
C TYR A 206 24.16 -26.65 -37.89
N GLY A 207 23.80 -27.82 -38.44
CA GLY A 207 24.59 -29.04 -38.31
C GLY A 207 23.79 -30.31 -38.62
N PRO A 208 24.45 -31.43 -38.94
CA PRO A 208 23.78 -32.67 -39.35
C PRO A 208 22.80 -33.26 -38.32
N GLY A 209 22.93 -32.87 -37.04
CA GLY A 209 22.09 -33.30 -35.92
C GLY A 209 20.89 -32.39 -35.60
N VAL A 210 20.77 -31.22 -36.24
CA VAL A 210 19.62 -30.29 -36.11
C VAL A 210 18.81 -30.16 -37.40
N GLU A 211 19.21 -30.87 -38.45
CA GLU A 211 18.43 -31.01 -39.68
C GLU A 211 17.16 -31.84 -39.40
N PRO A 212 15.98 -31.44 -39.92
CA PRO A 212 14.74 -32.19 -39.71
C PRO A 212 14.84 -33.56 -40.39
N ARG A 213 15.25 -34.56 -39.63
CA ARG A 213 15.11 -35.97 -39.99
C ARG A 213 13.74 -36.41 -39.49
N GLY A 214 12.91 -36.88 -40.41
CA GLY A 214 11.47 -37.08 -40.22
C GLY A 214 11.09 -37.64 -38.84
N ASN A 215 10.16 -36.96 -38.19
CA ASN A 215 9.33 -37.39 -37.05
C ASN A 215 9.93 -38.46 -36.12
N LYS A 216 11.05 -38.13 -35.47
CA LYS A 216 11.44 -38.57 -34.12
C LYS A 216 12.83 -38.03 -33.81
N LEU A 217 12.92 -36.99 -32.96
CA LEU A 217 14.15 -36.81 -32.17
C LEU A 217 14.22 -38.03 -31.23
N LEU A 218 15.11 -38.98 -31.51
CA LEU A 218 15.34 -40.11 -30.63
C LEU A 218 16.13 -39.62 -29.41
N LEU A 219 15.80 -40.13 -28.21
CA LEU A 219 16.48 -39.81 -26.95
C LEU A 219 18.01 -40.01 -27.02
N THR A 220 18.46 -40.88 -27.93
CA THR A 220 19.86 -41.18 -28.25
C THR A 220 20.59 -40.04 -28.96
N ASP A 221 19.88 -39.28 -29.82
CA ASP A 221 20.46 -38.14 -30.54
C ASP A 221 20.66 -36.95 -29.59
N LEU A 222 19.79 -36.83 -28.59
CA LEU A 222 19.83 -35.83 -27.52
C LEU A 222 21.05 -36.05 -26.60
N THR A 223 21.35 -37.30 -26.26
CA THR A 223 22.53 -37.64 -25.44
C THR A 223 23.86 -37.44 -26.17
N ALA A 224 23.89 -37.71 -27.48
CA ALA A 224 25.06 -37.45 -28.33
C ALA A 224 25.33 -35.94 -28.47
N PHE A 225 24.28 -35.15 -28.69
CA PHE A 225 24.40 -33.69 -28.77
C PHE A 225 24.89 -33.05 -27.47
N ILE A 226 24.39 -33.54 -26.31
CA ILE A 226 24.87 -33.09 -24.99
C ILE A 226 26.36 -33.40 -24.81
N ARG A 227 26.85 -34.58 -25.25
CA ARG A 227 28.27 -34.93 -25.18
C ARG A 227 29.14 -34.00 -26.04
N GLU A 228 28.72 -33.71 -27.28
CA GLU A 228 29.47 -32.81 -28.17
C GLU A 228 29.50 -31.36 -27.65
N ALA A 229 28.37 -30.86 -27.15
CA ALA A 229 28.30 -29.54 -26.51
C ALA A 229 29.19 -29.46 -25.25
N THR A 230 29.25 -30.54 -24.47
CA THR A 230 30.12 -30.66 -23.29
C THR A 230 31.62 -30.78 -23.67
N GLN A 231 31.93 -31.32 -24.85
CA GLN A 231 33.31 -31.43 -25.33
C GLN A 231 33.83 -30.12 -25.93
N CYS A 232 32.97 -29.34 -26.60
CA CYS A 232 33.27 -27.95 -26.95
C CYS A 232 33.50 -27.05 -25.72
N PHE A 233 32.84 -27.33 -24.59
CA PHE A 233 33.04 -26.65 -23.31
C PHE A 233 34.46 -26.83 -22.74
N HIS A 234 35.06 -28.01 -22.86
CA HIS A 234 36.40 -28.27 -22.33
C HIS A 234 37.49 -27.45 -23.04
N ASN A 235 37.23 -26.99 -24.28
CA ASN A 235 38.21 -26.31 -25.12
C ASN A 235 38.13 -24.77 -25.04
N ASN A 236 37.10 -24.16 -24.42
CA ASN A 236 37.02 -22.70 -24.31
C ASN A 236 36.21 -22.19 -23.09
N PRO A 237 36.88 -21.76 -22.00
CA PRO A 237 36.24 -21.37 -20.75
C PRO A 237 35.51 -20.01 -20.79
N LYS A 238 35.53 -19.26 -21.90
CA LYS A 238 34.81 -17.97 -22.01
C LYS A 238 33.32 -18.12 -22.35
N ASN A 239 32.84 -19.34 -22.65
CA ASN A 239 31.48 -19.60 -23.15
C ASN A 239 30.44 -20.02 -22.08
N HIS A 240 30.75 -19.91 -20.79
CA HIS A 240 29.86 -20.34 -19.69
C HIS A 240 28.42 -19.79 -19.75
N ARG A 241 28.22 -18.57 -20.28
CA ARG A 241 26.89 -17.95 -20.38
C ARG A 241 26.00 -18.52 -21.47
N ILE A 242 26.56 -19.03 -22.56
CA ILE A 242 25.80 -19.54 -23.71
C ILE A 242 25.25 -20.94 -23.41
N VAL A 243 25.98 -21.75 -22.66
CA VAL A 243 25.63 -23.15 -22.37
C VAL A 243 24.46 -23.26 -21.37
N ILE A 244 24.39 -22.37 -20.38
CA ILE A 244 23.25 -22.32 -19.44
C ILE A 244 21.96 -21.98 -20.19
N TYR A 245 22.02 -21.05 -21.14
CA TYR A 245 20.87 -20.70 -21.98
C TYR A 245 20.42 -21.86 -22.87
N ILE A 246 21.36 -22.59 -23.46
CA ILE A 246 21.04 -23.78 -24.25
C ILE A 246 20.36 -24.83 -23.36
N PHE A 247 20.91 -25.13 -22.17
CA PHE A 247 20.30 -26.09 -21.25
C PHE A 247 18.90 -25.69 -20.79
N LEU A 248 18.67 -24.40 -20.49
CA LEU A 248 17.36 -23.89 -20.09
C LEU A 248 16.35 -23.86 -21.24
N LEU A 249 16.79 -23.50 -22.46
CA LEU A 249 15.96 -23.53 -23.67
C LEU A 249 15.53 -24.97 -23.99
N PHE A 250 16.44 -25.94 -23.84
CA PHE A 250 16.15 -27.36 -24.02
C PHE A 250 15.17 -27.89 -22.96
N HIS A 251 15.35 -27.52 -21.69
CA HIS A 251 14.42 -27.94 -20.62
C HIS A 251 13.00 -27.37 -20.80
N HIS A 252 12.90 -26.20 -21.44
CA HIS A 252 11.62 -25.58 -21.81
C HIS A 252 10.97 -26.27 -23.02
N ILE A 253 11.76 -26.59 -24.05
CA ILE A 253 11.31 -27.36 -25.23
C ILE A 253 10.86 -28.77 -24.83
N GLU A 254 11.55 -29.42 -23.90
CA GLU A 254 11.20 -30.75 -23.38
C GLU A 254 9.86 -30.72 -22.63
N LYS A 255 9.58 -29.65 -21.87
CA LYS A 255 8.27 -29.43 -21.22
C LYS A 255 7.15 -29.22 -22.23
N GLU A 256 7.37 -28.41 -23.26
CA GLU A 256 6.40 -28.15 -24.34
C GLU A 256 6.10 -29.42 -25.16
N ALA A 257 7.12 -30.23 -25.47
CA ALA A 257 6.98 -31.47 -26.23
C ALA A 257 6.26 -32.59 -25.44
N LEU A 258 6.39 -32.62 -24.11
CA LEU A 258 5.66 -33.52 -23.24
C LEU A 258 4.20 -33.09 -23.03
N LEU A 259 3.92 -31.78 -22.98
CA LEU A 259 2.55 -31.27 -22.90
C LEU A 259 1.74 -31.54 -24.19
N ASN A 260 2.38 -31.45 -25.36
CA ASN A 260 1.71 -31.62 -26.65
C ASN A 260 1.55 -33.10 -27.09
N ASN A 261 1.99 -34.07 -26.27
CA ASN A 261 1.85 -35.51 -26.52
C ASN A 261 0.99 -36.24 -25.46
N MET A 262 0.19 -35.51 -24.68
CA MET A 262 -0.84 -36.07 -23.78
C MET A 262 -2.24 -35.60 -24.21
#